data_AF-A0A5J5LTA6-F1
#
_entry.id   AF-A0A5J5LTA6-F1
#
_cell.length_a   1.000
_cell.length_b   1.000
_cell.length_c   1.000
_cell.angle_alpha   90.00
_cell.angle_beta   90.00
_cell.angle_gamma   90.00
#
_symmetry.space_group_name_H-M   'P 1'
#
loop_
_entity.id
_entity.type
_entity.pdbx_description
1 polymer ?
#
loop_
_entity_poly.entity_id
_entity_poly.type
_entity_poly.pdbx_seq_one_letter_code
_entity_poly.pdbx_strand_id
1 'polypeptide(L)'
;MVLLVQDNAGWHRSEKLEVPDGIMLDFLLAYSPELQPAERLWSLVDEPLVNAYFETIEEIEEILITRCQYLETMTNEIKNLTNYHWLSYD
;
A
#
# COMPACT_ATOMS: atom_id res chain seq x y z
N MET A 1 8.38 -13.29 -11.24
CA MET A 1 7.17 -12.62 -11.73
C MET A 1 6.41 -12.11 -10.53
N VAL A 2 6.05 -10.83 -10.51
CA VAL A 2 5.27 -10.18 -9.47
C VAL A 2 3.98 -9.68 -10.10
N LEU A 3 2.85 -9.99 -9.47
CA LEU A 3 1.57 -9.40 -9.82
C LEU A 3 1.32 -8.20 -8.90
N LEU A 4 1.15 -7.02 -9.49
CA LEU A 4 0.89 -5.78 -8.80
C LEU A 4 -0.56 -5.37 -9.05
N VAL A 5 -1.38 -5.49 -8.00
CA VAL A 5 -2.80 -5.15 -8.02
C VAL A 5 -2.97 -3.70 -7.56
N GLN A 6 -3.64 -2.87 -8.35
CA GLN A 6 -3.76 -1.43 -8.09
C GLN A 6 -5.17 -0.91 -8.34
N ASP A 7 -5.46 0.27 -7.80
CA ASP A 7 -6.65 1.03 -8.12
C ASP A 7 -6.64 1.59 -9.56
N ASN A 8 -7.75 2.24 -9.94
CA ASN A 8 -7.94 2.77 -11.29
C ASN A 8 -7.50 4.23 -11.46
N ALA A 9 -6.57 4.74 -10.65
CA ALA A 9 -6.06 6.09 -10.83
C ALA A 9 -5.48 6.29 -12.25
N GLY A 10 -5.71 7.46 -12.84
CA GLY A 10 -5.39 7.71 -14.25
C GLY A 10 -3.92 7.47 -14.63
N TRP A 11 -3.00 7.67 -13.70
CA TRP A 11 -1.57 7.40 -13.91
C TRP A 11 -1.22 5.90 -13.94
N HIS A 12 -1.99 5.02 -13.28
CA HIS A 12 -1.75 3.57 -13.31
C HIS A 12 -2.17 2.96 -14.65
N ARG A 13 -3.08 3.63 -15.38
CA ARG A 13 -3.62 3.19 -16.68
C ARG A 13 -3.08 3.98 -17.87
N SER A 14 -2.09 4.83 -17.65
CA SER A 14 -1.51 5.66 -18.70
C SER A 14 -0.81 4.79 -19.75
N GLU A 15 -1.07 5.04 -21.03
CA GLU A 15 -0.32 4.41 -22.14
C GLU A 15 1.17 4.79 -22.15
N LYS A 16 1.55 5.84 -21.40
CA LYS A 16 2.95 6.25 -21.22
C LYS A 16 3.65 5.53 -20.06
N LEU A 17 2.94 4.69 -19.30
CA LEU A 17 3.52 3.92 -18.22
C LEU A 17 4.34 2.77 -18.82
N GLU A 18 5.66 2.79 -18.60
CA GLU A 18 6.53 1.67 -18.94
C GLU A 18 6.56 0.68 -17.77
N VAL A 19 6.04 -0.53 -17.99
CA VAL A 19 6.03 -1.59 -16.97
C VAL A 19 7.33 -2.40 -17.09
N PRO A 20 8.15 -2.49 -16.02
CA PRO A 20 9.38 -3.28 -16.03
C PRO A 20 9.14 -4.78 -16.25
N ASP A 21 10.14 -5.44 -16.85
CA ASP A 21 10.12 -6.89 -17.02
C ASP A 21 9.91 -7.63 -15.68
N GLY A 22 9.02 -8.61 -15.70
CA GLY A 22 8.70 -9.43 -14.53
C GLY A 22 7.64 -8.84 -13.59
N ILE A 23 7.07 -7.68 -13.91
CA ILE A 23 5.89 -7.12 -13.25
C ILE A 23 4.67 -7.24 -14.20
N MET A 24 3.57 -7.75 -13.66
CA MET A 24 2.26 -7.74 -14.31
C MET A 24 1.33 -6.83 -13.51
N LEU A 25 0.55 -6.00 -14.21
CA LEU A 25 -0.44 -5.14 -13.58
C LEU A 25 -1.83 -5.78 -13.66
N ASP A 26 -2.59 -5.70 -12.58
CA ASP A 26 -4.02 -6.00 -12.54
C ASP A 26 -4.74 -4.90 -11.77
N PHE A 27 -6.03 -4.72 -12.06
CA PHE A 27 -6.79 -3.56 -11.61
C PHE A 27 -8.04 -3.97 -10.83
N LEU A 28 -8.20 -3.37 -9.67
CA LEU A 28 -9.39 -3.56 -8.84
C LEU A 28 -10.64 -2.98 -9.50
N LEU A 29 -11.81 -3.43 -9.04
CA LEU A 29 -13.06 -2.75 -9.34
C LEU A 29 -13.04 -1.32 -8.78
N ALA A 30 -13.76 -0.42 -9.44
CA ALA A 30 -13.85 0.96 -8.98
C ALA A 30 -14.51 1.02 -7.59
N TYR A 31 -13.98 1.89 -6.73
CA TYR A 31 -14.50 2.14 -5.37
C TYR A 31 -14.47 0.91 -4.44
N SER A 32 -13.47 0.04 -4.58
CA SER A 32 -13.26 -1.14 -3.71
C SER A 32 -11.96 -1.05 -2.89
N PRO A 33 -11.78 0.00 -2.07
CA PRO A 33 -10.57 0.19 -1.25
C PRO A 33 -10.32 -0.97 -0.28
N GLU A 34 -11.38 -1.63 0.19
CA GLU A 34 -11.31 -2.78 1.08
C GLU A 34 -10.58 -4.00 0.49
N LEU A 35 -10.48 -4.06 -0.85
CA LEU A 35 -9.79 -5.11 -1.59
C LEU A 35 -8.32 -4.76 -1.87
N GLN A 36 -7.88 -3.54 -1.57
CA GLN A 36 -6.51 -3.08 -1.81
C GLN A 36 -5.65 -3.29 -0.55
N PRO A 37 -4.65 -4.21 -0.57
CA PRO A 37 -3.76 -4.45 0.57
C PRO A 37 -3.11 -3.18 1.14
N ALA A 38 -2.70 -2.26 0.28
CA ALA A 38 -2.04 -1.02 0.68
C ALA A 38 -2.95 -0.12 1.54
N GLU A 39 -4.25 -0.04 1.24
CA GLU A 39 -5.18 0.80 2.02
C GLU A 39 -5.47 0.23 3.40
N ARG A 40 -5.38 -1.10 3.55
CA ARG A 40 -5.49 -1.75 4.85
C ARG A 40 -4.36 -1.34 5.80
N LEU A 41 -3.21 -0.90 5.27
CA LEU A 41 -2.05 -0.49 6.07
C LEU A 41 -2.13 0.96 6.56
N TRP A 42 -2.94 1.84 5.96
CA TRP A 42 -2.95 3.26 6.31
C TRP A 42 -3.21 3.51 7.79
N SER A 43 -4.17 2.84 8.41
CA SER A 43 -4.42 3.01 9.84
C SER A 43 -3.23 2.64 10.72
N LEU A 44 -2.39 1.69 10.29
CA LEU A 44 -1.16 1.33 11.00
C LEU A 44 -0.05 2.34 10.76
N VAL A 45 0.08 2.86 9.53
CA VAL A 45 1.11 3.82 9.14
C VAL A 45 0.84 5.20 9.74
N ASP A 46 -0.42 5.64 9.72
CA ASP A 46 -0.84 6.98 10.13
C ASP A 46 -1.03 7.13 11.63
N GLU A 47 -1.17 6.02 12.38
CA GLU A 47 -1.35 6.03 13.85
C GLU A 47 -0.47 7.08 14.59
N PRO A 48 0.86 7.16 14.37
CA PRO A 48 1.70 8.14 15.08
C PRO A 48 1.46 9.61 14.67
N LEU A 49 0.75 9.86 13.56
CA LEU A 49 0.47 11.21 13.06
C LEU A 49 -0.90 11.73 13.50
N VAL A 50 -1.80 10.84 13.95
CA VAL A 50 -3.19 11.19 14.26
C VAL A 50 -3.26 12.25 15.36
N ASN A 51 -3.97 13.34 15.08
CA ASN A 51 -4.19 14.48 15.98
C ASN A 51 -2.92 15.21 16.44
N ALA A 52 -1.83 15.09 15.69
CA ALA A 52 -0.59 15.82 15.94
C ALA A 52 -0.42 17.00 14.98
N TYR A 53 0.31 18.02 15.45
CA TYR A 53 0.77 19.14 14.62
C TYR A 53 2.24 18.92 14.28
N PHE A 54 2.61 19.22 13.03
CA PHE A 54 3.97 19.17 12.52
C PHE A 54 4.25 20.46 11.77
N GLU A 55 5.44 21.01 11.95
CA GLU A 55 5.85 22.26 11.31
C GLU A 55 6.29 22.01 9.86
N THR A 56 6.91 20.86 9.59
CA THR A 56 7.47 20.54 8.28
C THR A 56 7.12 19.13 7.80
N ILE A 57 7.31 18.90 6.50
CA ILE A 57 7.09 17.58 5.90
C ILE A 57 8.16 16.58 6.37
N GLU A 58 9.39 17.05 6.57
CA GLU A 58 10.51 16.23 7.03
C GLU A 58 10.23 15.62 8.42
N GLU A 59 9.57 16.36 9.31
CA GLU A 59 9.13 15.82 10.61
C GLU A 59 8.17 14.64 10.45
N ILE A 60 7.23 14.75 9.50
CA ILE A 60 6.28 13.67 9.19
C ILE A 60 7.03 12.48 8.58
N GLU A 61 7.94 12.73 7.64
CA GLU A 61 8.73 11.69 6.97
C GLU A 61 9.57 10.88 7.96
N GLU A 62 10.28 11.53 8.89
CA GLU A 62 11.10 10.85 9.90
C GLU A 62 10.27 9.93 10.80
N ILE A 63 9.07 10.40 11.20
CA ILE A 63 8.13 9.60 11.99
C ILE A 63 7.63 8.39 11.19
N LEU A 64 7.23 8.60 9.93
CA LEU A 64 6.74 7.53 9.08
C LEU A 64 7.82 6.51 8.72
N ILE A 65 9.06 6.94 8.48
CA ILE A 65 10.20 6.04 8.26
C ILE A 65 10.39 5.13 9.47
N THR A 66 10.45 5.73 10.67
CA THR A 66 10.60 4.97 11.92
C THR A 66 9.43 4.01 12.12
N ARG A 67 8.20 4.45 11.81
CA ARG A 67 7.00 3.63 11.91
C ARG A 67 7.04 2.46 10.93
N CYS A 68 7.42 2.69 9.68
CA CYS A 68 7.53 1.64 8.67
C CYS A 68 8.57 0.58 9.07
N GLN A 69 9.74 0.99 9.58
CA GLN A 69 10.75 0.05 10.10
C GLN A 69 10.22 -0.81 11.26
N TYR A 70 9.41 -0.23 12.14
CA TYR A 70 8.74 -1.00 13.18
C TYR A 70 7.71 -1.99 12.59
N LEU A 71 6.88 -1.52 11.65
CA LEU A 71 5.87 -2.35 10.99
C LEU A 71 6.49 -3.52 10.20
N GLU A 72 7.68 -3.36 9.61
CA GLU A 72 8.42 -4.44 8.95
C GLU A 72 8.68 -5.63 9.88
N THR A 73 8.82 -5.39 11.19
CA THR A 73 9.00 -6.46 12.19
C THR A 73 7.70 -7.22 12.51
N MET A 74 6.54 -6.68 12.14
CA MET A 74 5.20 -7.24 12.39
C MET A 74 4.70 -8.11 11.22
N THR A 75 5.57 -8.99 10.73
CA THR A 75 5.32 -9.74 9.48
C THR A 75 4.01 -10.55 9.51
N ASN A 76 3.69 -11.19 10.64
CA ASN A 76 2.50 -12.05 10.74
C ASN A 76 1.21 -11.23 10.79
N GLU A 77 1.22 -10.11 11.50
CA GLU A 77 0.11 -9.19 11.64
C GLU A 77 -0.21 -8.52 10.31
N ILE A 78 0.81 -8.02 9.62
CA ILE A 78 0.67 -7.45 8.28
C ILE A 78 0.13 -8.51 7.33
N LYS A 79 0.71 -9.72 7.33
CA LYS A 79 0.21 -10.82 6.48
C LYS A 79 -1.24 -11.13 6.77
N ASN A 80 -1.66 -11.22 8.03
CA ASN A 80 -3.05 -11.50 8.37
C ASN A 80 -4.01 -10.37 7.93
N LEU A 81 -3.52 -9.14 7.87
CA LEU A 81 -4.30 -7.98 7.46
C LEU A 81 -4.42 -7.83 5.94
N THR A 82 -3.39 -8.25 5.19
CA THR A 82 -3.28 -8.00 3.75
C THR A 82 -3.42 -9.25 2.87
N ASN A 83 -3.24 -10.45 3.41
CA ASN A 83 -3.27 -11.70 2.66
C ASN A 83 -4.70 -12.24 2.54
N TYR A 84 -5.36 -11.92 1.44
CA TYR A 84 -6.68 -12.44 1.11
C TYR A 84 -6.61 -13.91 0.71
N HIS A 85 -6.99 -14.83 1.60
CA HIS A 85 -6.92 -16.28 1.38
C HIS A 85 -7.74 -16.79 0.18
N TRP A 86 -8.75 -16.03 -0.26
CA TRP A 86 -9.60 -16.33 -1.40
C TRP A 86 -9.09 -15.75 -2.72
N LEU A 87 -8.05 -14.91 -2.67
CA LEU A 87 -7.41 -14.36 -3.85
C LEU A 87 -6.44 -15.39 -4.42
N SER A 88 -6.93 -16.21 -5.34
CA SER A 88 -6.13 -17.14 -6.12
C SER A 88 -5.90 -16.58 -7.53
N TYR A 89 -4.67 -16.69 -8.01
CA TYR A 89 -4.32 -16.42 -9.41
C TYR A 89 -4.04 -17.75 -10.10
N ASP A 90 -4.67 -17.98 -11.24
CA ASP A 90 -4.41 -19.13 -12.12
C ASP A 90 -3.11 -18.97 -12.92
#